data_AF-A0A9D4R6T2-F1
#
_entry.id   AF-A0A9D4R6T2-F1
#
_cell.length_a   1.000
_cell.length_b   1.000
_cell.length_c   1.000
_cell.angle_alpha   90.00
_cell.angle_beta   90.00
_cell.angle_gamma   90.00
#
_symmetry.space_group_name_H-M   'P 1'
#
loop_
_entity.id
_entity.type
_entity.pdbx_description
1 polymer ?
#
loop_
_entity_poly.entity_id
_entity_poly.type
_entity_poly.pdbx_seq_one_letter_code
_entity_poly.pdbx_strand_id
1 'polypeptide(L)'
;MWRSQKQSIAVGVLSETESQSPKMVFKYRTEKKRALDKFKQALPVKPIKRRSVLKSYLTESKSPTAKHIIRQMATPTDDVAASVLKNVKEMLTEIKFKRSKERRMETNAILSSVSGEHLSVKTSKTKVAERLGLSVKALSRGQRLRTKLLTLPKSCWEHTQRKGRSDGVTNEQKSTIYSFWTSPEILRPTGNKKDVKRHRIGPKTYLSNCIQILEMTQTEAYICFKTQHPNMSISQRIFEKAVLRKAC
;
A
#
# COMPACT_ATOMS: atom_id res chain seq x y z
N MET A 1 -8.30 -71.23 0.76
CA MET A 1 -7.54 -72.43 1.18
C MET A 1 -6.54 -72.80 0.07
N TRP A 2 -5.46 -72.05 -0.09
CA TRP A 2 -4.30 -72.43 -0.93
C TRP A 2 -3.05 -71.89 -0.22
N ARG A 3 -2.48 -72.74 0.63
CA ARG A 3 -1.24 -72.53 1.42
C ARG A 3 -0.06 -73.10 0.65
N SER A 4 1.12 -72.57 0.98
CA SER A 4 2.43 -73.21 0.94
C SER A 4 2.99 -73.64 -0.41
N GLN A 5 4.16 -73.11 -0.78
CA GLN A 5 5.45 -73.77 -0.54
C GLN A 5 6.55 -73.02 -1.31
N LYS A 6 7.51 -72.42 -0.60
CA LYS A 6 8.94 -72.34 -0.95
C LYS A 6 9.66 -71.50 0.11
N GLN A 7 10.04 -72.20 1.18
CA GLN A 7 11.16 -71.84 2.04
C GLN A 7 12.29 -72.85 1.79
N SER A 8 13.51 -72.47 2.20
CA SER A 8 14.83 -73.12 2.08
C SER A 8 15.44 -72.98 0.68
N ILE A 9 16.54 -72.24 0.50
CA ILE A 9 17.96 -72.50 0.87
C ILE A 9 18.65 -71.11 0.87
N ALA A 10 19.56 -70.67 1.75
CA ALA A 10 20.52 -71.32 2.63
C ALA A 10 20.71 -70.52 3.93
N VAL A 11 20.90 -71.27 5.01
CA VAL A 11 21.41 -70.85 6.31
C VAL A 11 22.94 -70.74 6.23
N GLY A 12 23.52 -69.68 6.80
CA GLY A 12 24.97 -69.51 6.85
C GLY A 12 25.43 -68.31 7.66
N VAL A 13 25.50 -68.51 8.97
CA VAL A 13 26.32 -67.79 9.97
C VAL A 13 25.80 -66.44 10.50
N LEU A 14 25.32 -66.54 11.75
CA LEU A 14 25.10 -65.47 12.71
C LEU A 14 26.41 -64.77 13.07
N SER A 15 26.43 -63.45 12.98
CA SER A 15 27.15 -62.62 13.94
C SER A 15 26.17 -61.60 14.49
N GLU A 16 25.86 -61.74 15.76
CA GLU A 16 25.00 -60.85 16.54
C GLU A 16 25.61 -59.44 16.53
N THR A 17 24.93 -58.51 15.85
CA THR A 17 25.03 -57.09 16.18
C THR A 17 23.63 -56.63 16.52
N GLU A 18 23.43 -56.33 17.79
CA GLU A 18 22.21 -55.84 18.41
C GLU A 18 21.45 -54.87 17.50
N SER A 19 20.22 -55.25 17.17
CA SER A 19 19.30 -54.49 16.35
C SER A 19 18.76 -53.29 17.13
N GLN A 20 19.47 -52.17 17.06
CA GLN A 20 18.82 -50.88 17.28
C GLN A 20 17.75 -50.69 16.21
N SER A 21 16.48 -50.80 16.60
CA SER A 21 15.37 -50.41 15.73
C SER A 21 15.60 -48.97 15.23
N PRO A 22 15.50 -48.70 13.91
CA PRO A 22 15.84 -47.38 13.39
C PRO A 22 14.82 -46.38 13.93
N LYS A 23 15.29 -45.44 14.76
CA LYS A 23 14.53 -44.25 15.18
C LYS A 23 13.84 -43.68 13.94
N MET A 24 12.51 -43.68 13.91
CA MET A 24 11.77 -43.09 12.81
C MET A 24 12.08 -41.58 12.77
N VAL A 25 12.92 -41.18 11.81
CA VAL A 25 13.37 -39.79 11.59
C VAL A 25 12.19 -38.85 11.25
N PHE A 26 11.05 -39.40 10.80
CA PHE A 26 9.85 -38.65 10.46
C PHE A 26 8.70 -39.03 11.39
N LYS A 27 8.03 -38.01 11.94
CA LYS A 27 6.96 -38.16 12.93
C LYS A 27 5.64 -38.59 12.27
N TYR A 28 5.39 -38.14 11.04
CA TYR A 28 4.16 -38.47 10.31
C TYR A 28 4.43 -39.18 8.99
N ARG A 29 3.54 -40.12 8.62
CA ARG A 29 3.63 -40.93 7.39
C ARG A 29 3.77 -40.09 6.11
N THR A 30 3.18 -38.89 6.07
CA THR A 30 3.20 -38.00 4.89
C THR A 30 4.41 -37.07 4.85
N GLU A 31 5.16 -36.89 5.95
CA GLU A 31 6.35 -36.03 5.98
C GLU A 31 7.46 -36.55 5.09
N LYS A 32 7.70 -37.87 5.13
CA LYS A 32 8.69 -38.53 4.27
C LYS A 32 8.40 -38.24 2.79
N LYS A 33 7.13 -38.37 2.37
CA LYS A 33 6.71 -38.09 0.99
C LYS A 33 6.93 -36.62 0.64
N ARG A 34 6.49 -35.69 1.50
CA ARG A 34 6.64 -34.24 1.27
C ARG A 34 8.12 -33.82 1.18
N ALA A 35 8.97 -34.37 2.04
CA ALA A 35 10.40 -34.12 2.02
C ALA A 35 11.05 -34.63 0.72
N LEU A 36 10.68 -35.84 0.28
CA LEU A 36 11.13 -36.41 -0.99
C LEU A 36 10.64 -35.61 -2.20
N ASP A 37 9.39 -35.15 -2.19
CA ASP A 37 8.84 -34.36 -3.30
C ASP A 37 9.53 -32.99 -3.41
N LYS A 38 9.79 -32.32 -2.28
CA LYS A 38 10.60 -31.09 -2.25
C LYS A 38 12.02 -31.31 -2.74
N PHE A 39 12.67 -32.39 -2.29
CA PHE A 39 14.02 -32.74 -2.74
C PHE A 39 14.06 -33.01 -4.25
N LYS A 40 13.08 -33.75 -4.79
CA LYS A 40 12.97 -34.00 -6.23
C LYS A 40 12.73 -32.72 -7.05
N GLN A 41 11.94 -31.78 -6.53
CA GLN A 41 11.72 -30.48 -7.16
C GLN A 41 13.00 -29.63 -7.20
N ALA A 42 13.86 -29.74 -6.19
CA ALA A 42 15.14 -29.03 -6.13
C ALA A 42 16.23 -29.62 -7.04
N LEU A 43 16.04 -30.85 -7.55
CA LEU A 43 17.02 -31.49 -8.44
C LEU A 43 16.86 -31.00 -9.89
N PRO A 44 17.95 -31.02 -10.69
CA PRO A 44 17.89 -30.73 -12.12
C PRO A 44 16.84 -31.58 -12.84
N VAL A 45 16.12 -30.97 -13.80
CA VAL A 45 15.08 -31.64 -14.60
C VAL A 45 15.70 -32.69 -15.55
N LYS A 46 16.89 -32.42 -16.12
CA LYS A 46 17.57 -33.33 -17.04
C LYS A 46 18.16 -34.56 -16.29
N PRO A 47 17.89 -35.79 -16.74
CA PRO A 47 18.26 -37.02 -16.02
C PRO A 47 19.78 -37.21 -15.88
N ILE A 48 20.56 -36.81 -16.89
CA ILE A 48 22.02 -36.91 -16.88
C ILE A 48 22.63 -36.03 -15.77
N LYS A 49 22.19 -34.76 -15.70
CA LYS A 49 22.64 -33.81 -14.66
C LYS A 49 22.19 -34.25 -13.27
N ARG A 50 20.96 -34.77 -13.15
CA ARG A 50 20.44 -35.32 -11.90
C ARG A 50 21.29 -36.49 -11.39
N ARG A 51 21.65 -37.43 -12.26
CA ARG A 51 22.52 -38.56 -11.91
C ARG A 51 23.90 -38.09 -11.45
N SER A 52 24.49 -37.11 -12.14
CA SER A 52 25.78 -36.54 -11.75
C SER A 52 25.73 -35.94 -10.34
N VAL A 53 24.74 -35.09 -10.06
CA VAL A 53 24.59 -34.45 -8.75
C VAL A 53 24.35 -35.48 -7.64
N LEU A 54 23.50 -36.48 -7.87
CA LEU A 54 23.26 -37.54 -6.90
C LEU A 54 24.50 -38.41 -6.67
N LYS A 55 25.25 -38.74 -7.74
CA LYS A 55 26.51 -39.48 -7.64
C LYS A 55 27.51 -38.68 -6.81
N SER A 56 27.75 -37.40 -7.13
CA SER A 56 28.62 -36.52 -6.37
C SER A 56 28.18 -36.37 -4.91
N TYR A 57 26.87 -36.23 -4.62
CA TYR A 57 26.38 -36.12 -3.25
C TYR A 57 26.61 -37.41 -2.43
N LEU A 58 26.39 -38.57 -3.04
CA LEU A 58 26.60 -39.87 -2.38
C LEU A 58 28.08 -40.18 -2.18
N THR A 59 28.93 -39.81 -3.14
CA THR A 59 30.38 -40.04 -3.05
C THR A 59 31.08 -38.99 -2.18
N GLU A 60 30.57 -37.76 -2.15
CA GLU A 60 31.21 -36.60 -1.52
C GLU A 60 30.39 -36.02 -0.36
N SER A 61 29.69 -36.85 0.42
CA SER A 61 28.80 -36.41 1.51
C SER A 61 29.47 -35.54 2.59
N LYS A 62 30.80 -35.35 2.53
CA LYS A 62 31.61 -34.45 3.38
C LYS A 62 32.39 -33.37 2.61
N SER A 63 32.20 -33.20 1.30
CA SER A 63 32.98 -32.26 0.46
C SER A 63 32.45 -30.81 0.54
N PRO A 64 33.35 -29.80 0.60
CA PRO A 64 33.00 -28.39 0.50
C PRO A 64 32.22 -28.04 -0.77
N THR A 65 32.48 -28.74 -1.88
CA THR A 65 31.90 -28.48 -3.20
C THR A 65 30.41 -28.80 -3.25
N ALA A 66 29.97 -29.89 -2.61
CA ALA A 66 28.56 -30.24 -2.48
C ALA A 66 27.78 -29.20 -1.66
N LYS A 67 28.38 -28.67 -0.57
CA LYS A 67 27.80 -27.57 0.22
C LYS A 67 27.70 -26.28 -0.60
N HIS A 68 28.68 -26.03 -1.48
CA HIS A 68 28.69 -24.85 -2.35
C HIS A 68 27.58 -24.92 -3.41
N ILE A 69 27.36 -26.07 -4.04
CA ILE A 69 26.26 -26.28 -5.01
C ILE A 69 24.88 -26.13 -4.34
N ILE A 70 24.72 -26.63 -3.11
CA ILE A 70 23.47 -26.44 -2.33
C ILE A 70 23.25 -24.96 -1.99
N ARG A 71 24.31 -24.20 -1.66
CA ARG A 71 24.23 -22.75 -1.42
C ARG A 71 23.90 -21.96 -2.69
N GLN A 72 24.43 -22.34 -3.85
CA GLN A 72 24.10 -21.69 -5.13
C GLN A 72 22.65 -21.97 -5.58
N MET A 73 22.05 -23.08 -5.12
CA MET A 73 20.63 -23.38 -5.31
C MET A 73 19.71 -22.55 -4.38
N ALA A 74 20.25 -21.92 -3.33
CA ALA A 74 19.54 -20.92 -2.56
C ALA A 74 19.62 -19.59 -3.32
N THR A 75 18.49 -19.15 -3.87
CA THR A 75 18.42 -17.99 -4.75
C THR A 75 18.81 -16.70 -4.01
N PRO A 76 19.83 -15.94 -4.45
CA PRO A 76 20.25 -14.68 -3.82
C PRO A 76 19.19 -13.57 -3.89
N THR A 77 18.14 -13.75 -4.70
CA THR A 77 16.98 -12.85 -4.79
C THR A 77 16.18 -12.77 -3.49
N ASP A 78 16.24 -13.80 -2.64
CA ASP A 78 15.49 -13.84 -1.38
C ASP A 78 16.06 -12.85 -0.35
N ASP A 79 17.35 -12.55 -0.40
CA ASP A 79 18.00 -11.67 0.58
C ASP A 79 17.66 -10.18 0.34
N VAL A 80 17.70 -9.76 -0.93
CA VAL A 80 17.28 -8.40 -1.33
C VAL A 80 15.79 -8.21 -1.06
N ALA A 81 14.95 -9.18 -1.44
CA ALA A 81 13.51 -9.11 -1.20
C ALA A 81 13.18 -9.11 0.31
N ALA A 82 13.91 -9.89 1.12
CA ALA A 82 13.75 -9.90 2.57
C ALA A 82 14.16 -8.56 3.20
N SER A 83 15.28 -7.98 2.76
CA SER A 83 15.76 -6.68 3.21
C SER A 83 14.77 -5.55 2.87
N VAL A 84 14.22 -5.54 1.66
CA VAL A 84 13.19 -4.58 1.25
C VAL A 84 11.92 -4.72 2.11
N LEU A 85 11.45 -5.95 2.34
CA LEU A 85 10.28 -6.18 3.19
C LEU A 85 10.54 -5.76 4.65
N LYS A 86 11.77 -5.91 5.14
CA LYS A 86 12.16 -5.46 6.48
C LYS A 86 12.12 -3.94 6.58
N ASN A 87 12.69 -3.21 5.62
CA ASN A 87 12.64 -1.75 5.58
C ASN A 87 11.20 -1.23 5.52
N VAL A 88 10.35 -1.83 4.67
CA VAL A 88 8.92 -1.46 4.58
C VAL A 88 8.21 -1.71 5.92
N LYS A 89 8.52 -2.81 6.60
CA LYS A 89 7.99 -3.11 7.93
C LYS A 89 8.42 -2.06 8.95
N GLU A 90 9.70 -1.67 8.95
CA GLU A 90 10.24 -0.61 9.82
C GLU A 90 9.51 0.71 9.60
N MET A 91 9.38 1.17 8.34
CA MET A 91 8.61 2.36 7.98
C MET A 91 7.16 2.31 8.51
N LEU A 92 6.49 1.16 8.38
CA LEU A 92 5.12 0.98 8.86
C LEU A 92 5.03 0.99 10.39
N THR A 93 6.07 0.55 11.10
CA THR A 93 6.12 0.60 12.57
C THR A 93 6.41 2.00 13.11
N GLU A 94 7.23 2.78 12.42
CA GLU A 94 7.51 4.19 12.76
C GLU A 94 6.26 5.06 12.59
N ILE A 95 5.46 4.79 11.55
CA ILE A 95 4.19 5.45 11.28
C ILE A 95 3.12 4.87 12.21
N LYS A 96 3.28 5.10 13.53
CA LYS A 96 2.35 4.62 14.56
C LYS A 96 0.94 5.16 14.33
N PHE A 97 0.00 4.22 14.30
CA PHE A 97 -1.42 4.36 13.98
C PHE A 97 -2.21 5.20 15.00
N LYS A 98 -2.80 6.34 14.57
CA LYS A 98 -4.29 6.54 14.45
C LYS A 98 -4.78 8.00 14.51
N ARG A 99 -4.03 8.98 15.02
CA ARG A 99 -4.64 10.30 15.34
C ARG A 99 -4.53 11.38 14.26
N SER A 100 -3.45 11.47 13.47
CA SER A 100 -3.31 12.56 12.47
C SER A 100 -3.72 12.16 11.04
N LYS A 101 -4.19 13.15 10.28
CA LYS A 101 -4.58 13.00 8.86
C LYS A 101 -3.38 12.65 7.98
N GLU A 102 -2.24 13.30 8.21
CA GLU A 102 -0.99 13.12 7.44
C GLU A 102 -0.46 11.70 7.55
N ARG A 103 -0.33 11.17 8.77
CA ARG A 103 0.11 9.78 8.96
C ARG A 103 -0.79 8.77 8.27
N ARG A 104 -2.12 9.00 8.23
CA ARG A 104 -3.04 8.14 7.48
C ARG A 104 -2.77 8.20 5.98
N MET A 105 -2.38 9.36 5.45
CA MET A 105 -2.01 9.51 4.05
C MET A 105 -0.70 8.79 3.74
N GLU A 106 0.32 8.95 4.59
CA GLU A 106 1.60 8.24 4.47
C GLU A 106 1.42 6.73 4.50
N THR A 107 0.65 6.20 5.46
CA THR A 107 0.34 4.76 5.52
C THR A 107 -0.36 4.30 4.24
N ASN A 108 -1.34 5.07 3.73
CA ASN A 108 -2.05 4.73 2.51
C ASN A 108 -1.10 4.73 1.29
N ALA A 109 -0.14 5.65 1.21
CA ALA A 109 0.85 5.74 0.14
C ALA A 109 1.83 4.55 0.16
N ILE A 110 2.30 4.15 1.34
CA ILE A 110 3.16 2.97 1.49
C ILE A 110 2.37 1.71 1.11
N LEU A 111 1.14 1.56 1.63
CA LEU A 111 0.30 0.41 1.31
C LEU A 111 -0.05 0.32 -0.18
N SER A 112 -0.34 1.43 -0.86
CA SER A 112 -0.61 1.43 -2.31
C SER A 112 0.65 1.15 -3.13
N SER A 113 1.83 1.54 -2.65
CA SER A 113 3.10 1.26 -3.31
C SER A 113 3.43 -0.23 -3.26
N VAL A 114 3.25 -0.87 -2.10
CA VAL A 114 3.56 -2.30 -1.89
C VAL A 114 2.47 -3.21 -2.47
N SER A 115 1.20 -2.78 -2.49
CA SER A 115 0.04 -3.60 -2.89
C SER A 115 -0.24 -3.58 -4.40
N GLY A 116 0.72 -4.04 -5.20
CA GLY A 116 0.61 -4.12 -6.67
C GLY A 116 -0.31 -5.24 -7.19
N GLU A 117 -0.47 -5.31 -8.52
CA GLU A 117 -1.32 -6.29 -9.21
C GLU A 117 -0.83 -7.74 -9.03
N HIS A 118 0.49 -7.94 -8.92
CA HIS A 118 1.10 -9.24 -8.62
C HIS A 118 0.72 -9.79 -7.25
N LEU A 119 0.25 -8.93 -6.34
CA LEU A 119 -0.33 -9.36 -5.08
C LEU A 119 -1.82 -9.65 -5.21
N SER A 120 -2.44 -9.77 -6.38
CA SER A 120 -3.86 -10.17 -6.50
C SER A 120 -4.14 -11.59 -5.98
N VAL A 121 -3.17 -12.49 -6.13
CA VAL A 121 -3.27 -13.90 -5.73
C VAL A 121 -3.33 -14.05 -4.20
N LYS A 122 -4.34 -14.75 -3.70
CA LYS A 122 -4.61 -14.91 -2.25
C LYS A 122 -3.39 -15.44 -1.47
N THR A 123 -2.69 -16.42 -2.00
CA THR A 123 -1.52 -17.06 -1.35
C THR A 123 -0.32 -16.13 -1.24
N SER A 124 -0.11 -15.23 -2.21
CA SER A 124 0.95 -14.23 -2.15
C SER A 124 0.61 -13.11 -1.16
N LYS A 125 -0.68 -12.69 -1.11
CA LYS A 125 -1.15 -11.70 -0.11
C LYS A 125 -0.92 -12.16 1.32
N THR A 126 -1.23 -13.41 1.64
CA THR A 126 -1.07 -13.93 3.01
C THR A 126 0.40 -13.94 3.43
N LYS A 127 1.29 -14.43 2.56
CA LYS A 127 2.74 -14.44 2.83
C LYS A 127 3.31 -13.04 3.02
N VAL A 128 2.93 -12.09 2.17
CA VAL A 128 3.40 -10.70 2.31
C VAL A 128 2.83 -10.02 3.55
N ALA A 129 1.56 -10.29 3.88
CA ALA A 129 0.92 -9.78 5.09
C ALA A 129 1.64 -10.28 6.35
N GLU A 130 1.97 -11.57 6.41
CA GLU A 130 2.74 -12.16 7.52
C GLU A 130 4.12 -11.53 7.65
N ARG A 131 4.85 -11.35 6.53
CA ARG A 131 6.19 -10.73 6.54
C ARG A 131 6.17 -9.28 7.01
N LEU A 132 5.16 -8.51 6.62
CA LEU A 132 5.00 -7.10 7.00
C LEU A 132 4.31 -6.90 8.35
N GLY A 133 3.79 -7.95 8.98
CA GLY A 133 2.99 -7.83 10.22
C GLY A 133 1.67 -7.08 10.01
N LEU A 134 1.08 -7.17 8.81
CA LEU A 134 -0.15 -6.50 8.43
C LEU A 134 -1.32 -7.49 8.32
N SER A 135 -2.54 -6.96 8.34
CA SER A 135 -3.71 -7.77 7.94
C SER A 135 -3.83 -7.85 6.41
N VAL A 136 -4.33 -8.97 5.90
CA VAL A 136 -4.64 -9.15 4.47
C VAL A 136 -5.64 -8.08 3.98
N LYS A 137 -6.51 -7.61 4.88
CA LYS A 137 -7.44 -6.49 4.61
C LYS A 137 -6.71 -5.18 4.33
N ALA A 138 -5.60 -4.90 5.02
CA ALA A 138 -4.78 -3.71 4.79
C ALA A 138 -4.14 -3.72 3.39
N LEU A 139 -3.58 -4.86 2.97
CA LEU A 139 -3.04 -5.02 1.61
C LEU A 139 -4.13 -4.90 0.55
N SER A 140 -5.31 -5.48 0.79
CA SER A 140 -6.45 -5.38 -0.13
C SER A 140 -6.95 -3.93 -0.25
N ARG A 141 -6.91 -3.16 0.84
CA ARG A 141 -7.19 -1.71 0.81
C ARG A 141 -6.12 -0.96 0.03
N GLY A 142 -4.84 -1.25 0.26
CA GLY A 142 -3.72 -0.68 -0.50
C GLY A 142 -3.88 -0.91 -2.00
N GLN A 143 -4.25 -2.14 -2.39
CA GLN A 143 -4.49 -2.50 -3.79
C GLN A 143 -5.64 -1.68 -4.40
N ARG A 144 -6.77 -1.55 -3.69
CA ARG A 144 -7.90 -0.70 -4.13
C ARG A 144 -7.52 0.78 -4.24
N LEU A 145 -6.64 1.26 -3.36
CA LEU A 145 -6.13 2.63 -3.45
C LEU A 145 -5.24 2.78 -4.67
N ARG A 146 -4.29 1.85 -4.89
CA ARG A 146 -3.40 1.84 -6.05
C ARG A 146 -4.18 1.84 -7.36
N THR A 147 -5.18 0.97 -7.50
CA THR A 147 -5.97 0.91 -8.74
C THR A 147 -6.70 2.23 -8.98
N LYS A 148 -7.37 2.79 -7.96
CA LYS A 148 -8.00 4.11 -8.08
C LYS A 148 -7.01 5.20 -8.47
N LEU A 149 -5.81 5.20 -7.89
CA LEU A 149 -4.78 6.19 -8.17
C LEU A 149 -4.24 6.09 -9.60
N LEU A 150 -4.19 4.90 -10.18
CA LEU A 150 -3.70 4.66 -11.54
C LEU A 150 -4.78 4.78 -12.62
N THR A 151 -6.06 4.57 -12.27
CA THR A 151 -7.18 4.65 -13.25
C THR A 151 -7.82 6.03 -13.32
N LEU A 152 -7.58 6.92 -12.37
CA LEU A 152 -8.12 8.27 -12.41
C LEU A 152 -7.40 9.11 -13.49
N PRO A 153 -8.14 9.88 -14.31
CA PRO A 153 -7.55 10.71 -15.36
C PRO A 153 -6.73 11.89 -14.81
N LYS A 154 -6.92 12.25 -13.52
CA LYS A 154 -6.05 13.18 -12.80
C LYS A 154 -5.01 12.37 -12.05
N SER A 155 -3.74 12.69 -12.28
CA SER A 155 -2.61 11.98 -11.71
C SER A 155 -2.73 11.92 -10.18
N CYS A 156 -2.43 10.77 -9.59
CA CYS A 156 -2.55 10.48 -8.16
C CYS A 156 -1.69 11.34 -7.22
N TRP A 157 -0.90 12.25 -7.79
CA TRP A 157 0.00 13.17 -7.10
C TRP A 157 -0.52 14.62 -7.13
N GLU A 158 -1.59 14.89 -7.86
CA GLU A 158 -2.27 16.18 -7.78
C GLU A 158 -3.08 16.27 -6.49
N HIS A 159 -3.06 17.46 -5.87
CA HIS A 159 -3.88 17.78 -4.70
C HIS A 159 -5.35 17.48 -5.00
N THR A 160 -5.83 16.32 -4.55
CA THR A 160 -7.19 15.90 -4.80
C THR A 160 -8.10 16.72 -3.90
N GLN A 161 -8.67 17.80 -4.45
CA GLN A 161 -9.70 18.53 -3.73
C GLN A 161 -10.83 17.55 -3.41
N ARG A 162 -11.27 17.53 -2.14
CA ARG A 162 -12.41 16.72 -1.72
C ARG A 162 -13.58 17.06 -2.64
N LYS A 163 -14.23 16.05 -3.23
CA LYS A 163 -15.48 16.25 -3.95
C LYS A 163 -16.42 17.05 -3.05
N GLY A 164 -16.85 18.22 -3.51
CA GLY A 164 -17.88 18.98 -2.83
C GLY A 164 -19.10 18.08 -2.59
N ARG A 165 -19.82 18.28 -1.49
CA ARG A 165 -21.12 17.62 -1.35
C ARG A 165 -22.04 18.07 -2.51
N SER A 166 -22.98 17.23 -2.91
CA SER A 166 -23.86 17.48 -4.08
C SER A 166 -24.77 18.70 -3.91
N ASP A 167 -25.12 19.03 -2.67
CA ASP A 167 -25.81 20.25 -2.24
C ASP A 167 -24.88 21.48 -2.16
N GLY A 168 -23.60 21.32 -2.49
CA GLY A 168 -22.63 22.39 -2.48
C GLY A 168 -22.76 23.30 -3.71
N VAL A 169 -22.68 24.60 -3.48
CA VAL A 169 -22.60 25.63 -4.54
C VAL A 169 -21.54 25.24 -5.57
N THR A 170 -21.93 25.26 -6.84
CA THR A 170 -21.04 24.93 -7.96
C THR A 170 -19.92 25.96 -8.06
N ASN A 171 -18.81 25.62 -8.74
CA ASN A 171 -17.71 26.56 -8.87
C ASN A 171 -18.10 27.79 -9.71
N GLU A 172 -18.98 27.62 -10.68
CA GLU A 172 -19.56 28.72 -11.48
C GLU A 172 -20.35 29.68 -10.59
N GLN A 173 -21.28 29.17 -9.79
CA GLN A 173 -22.03 29.98 -8.83
C GLN A 173 -21.13 30.72 -7.85
N LYS A 174 -20.05 30.08 -7.35
CA LYS A 174 -19.07 30.76 -6.49
C LYS A 174 -18.37 31.90 -7.22
N SER A 175 -18.03 31.71 -8.50
CA SER A 175 -17.40 32.73 -9.32
C SER A 175 -18.33 33.93 -9.49
N THR A 176 -19.62 33.69 -9.77
CA THR A 176 -20.63 34.75 -9.93
C THR A 176 -20.88 35.51 -8.62
N ILE A 177 -21.00 34.79 -7.50
CA ILE A 177 -21.11 35.41 -6.18
C ILE A 177 -19.87 36.28 -5.90
N TYR A 178 -18.68 35.76 -6.24
CA TYR A 178 -17.43 36.48 -6.03
C TYR A 178 -17.32 37.75 -6.88
N SER A 179 -17.68 37.68 -8.17
CA SER A 179 -17.67 38.84 -9.06
C SER A 179 -18.68 39.89 -8.60
N PHE A 180 -19.85 39.46 -8.11
CA PHE A 180 -20.85 40.35 -7.53
C PHE A 180 -20.29 41.08 -6.32
N TRP A 181 -19.73 40.37 -5.34
CA TRP A 181 -19.14 41.01 -4.16
C TRP A 181 -18.00 41.97 -4.52
N THR A 182 -17.16 41.62 -5.49
CA THR A 182 -16.02 42.47 -5.90
C THR A 182 -16.45 43.66 -6.76
N SER A 183 -17.75 43.81 -7.06
CA SER A 183 -18.23 44.97 -7.78
C SER A 183 -17.97 46.25 -6.95
N PRO A 184 -17.58 47.35 -7.60
CA PRO A 184 -17.23 48.59 -6.90
C PRO A 184 -18.42 49.22 -6.17
N GLU A 185 -19.65 48.81 -6.50
CA GLU A 185 -20.89 49.25 -5.86
C GLU A 185 -21.08 48.62 -4.47
N ILE A 186 -20.45 47.46 -4.21
CA ILE A 186 -20.69 46.67 -3.00
C ILE A 186 -19.46 46.66 -2.10
N LEU A 187 -18.28 46.43 -2.69
CA LEU A 187 -17.01 46.45 -1.97
C LEU A 187 -16.10 47.55 -2.52
N ARG A 188 -15.67 48.43 -1.62
CA ARG A 188 -14.67 49.43 -1.91
C ARG A 188 -13.35 49.09 -1.19
N PRO A 189 -12.20 49.07 -1.90
CA PRO A 189 -10.91 48.93 -1.24
C PRO A 189 -10.58 50.21 -0.48
N THR A 190 -10.17 50.09 0.78
CA THR A 190 -9.73 51.27 1.53
C THR A 190 -8.37 51.73 1.00
N GLY A 191 -8.24 53.03 0.68
CA GLY A 191 -7.00 53.61 0.16
C GLY A 191 -5.91 53.83 1.20
N ASN A 192 -6.16 53.49 2.46
CA ASN A 192 -5.25 53.74 3.57
C ASN A 192 -4.28 52.58 3.76
N LYS A 193 -2.98 52.88 3.97
CA LYS A 193 -1.94 51.86 4.19
C LYS A 193 -2.19 51.00 5.44
N LYS A 194 -2.91 51.53 6.43
CA LYS A 194 -3.31 50.79 7.65
C LYS A 194 -4.30 49.66 7.36
N ASP A 195 -5.04 49.78 6.26
CA ASP A 195 -6.08 48.86 5.85
C ASP A 195 -5.56 47.83 4.84
N VAL A 196 -4.26 47.54 4.87
CA VAL A 196 -3.64 46.49 4.06
C VAL A 196 -3.13 45.40 5.00
N LYS A 197 -3.78 44.23 4.99
CA LYS A 197 -3.31 43.05 5.72
C LYS A 197 -2.24 42.34 4.90
N ARG A 198 -1.09 42.06 5.53
CA ARG A 198 0.02 41.33 4.90
C ARG A 198 0.12 39.94 5.53
N HIS A 199 0.00 38.91 4.70
CA HIS A 199 0.24 37.52 5.10
C HIS A 199 1.60 37.06 4.57
N ARG A 200 2.44 36.48 5.43
CA ARG A 200 3.76 35.97 5.04
C ARG A 200 3.60 34.61 4.38
N ILE A 201 4.02 34.48 3.11
CA ILE A 201 3.96 33.22 2.35
C ILE A 201 5.33 32.53 2.34
N GLY A 202 6.42 33.29 2.49
CA GLY A 202 7.78 32.75 2.52
C GLY A 202 8.79 33.67 3.19
N PRO A 203 10.09 33.34 3.15
CA PRO A 203 11.16 34.25 3.56
C PRO A 203 11.07 35.56 2.78
N LYS A 204 10.91 36.68 3.49
CA LYS A 204 10.78 38.04 2.93
C LYS A 204 9.69 38.23 1.85
N THR A 205 8.77 37.28 1.70
CA THR A 205 7.71 37.29 0.68
C THR A 205 6.34 37.42 1.35
N TYR A 206 5.62 38.48 1.01
CA TYR A 206 4.35 38.85 1.62
C TYR A 206 3.28 39.04 0.56
N LEU A 207 2.09 38.53 0.83
CA LEU A 207 0.89 38.82 0.04
C LEU A 207 0.08 39.88 0.78
N SER A 208 -0.12 41.02 0.12
CA SER A 208 -0.88 42.15 0.63
C SER A 208 -2.30 42.13 0.09
N ASN A 209 -3.28 42.11 0.98
CA ASN A 209 -4.70 42.22 0.66
C ASN A 209 -5.24 43.50 1.30
N CYS A 210 -5.92 44.34 0.51
CA CYS A 210 -6.66 45.46 1.05
C CYS A 210 -7.86 44.93 1.86
N ILE A 211 -8.09 45.50 3.04
CA ILE A 211 -9.34 45.38 3.76
C ILE A 211 -10.39 46.11 2.91
N GLN A 212 -11.49 45.43 2.63
CA GLN A 212 -12.59 45.99 1.86
C GLN A 212 -13.68 46.44 2.82
N ILE A 213 -14.25 47.62 2.55
CA ILE A 213 -15.41 48.15 3.27
C ILE A 213 -16.65 47.83 2.45
N LEU A 214 -17.70 47.41 3.15
CA LEU A 214 -19.02 47.18 2.58
C LEU A 214 -19.75 48.52 2.50
N GLU A 215 -20.13 48.94 1.30
CA GLU A 215 -20.95 50.14 1.08
C GLU A 215 -22.44 49.87 1.35
N MET A 216 -22.86 48.60 1.28
CA MET A 216 -24.21 48.13 1.56
C MET A 216 -24.22 47.08 2.66
N THR A 217 -25.35 46.93 3.37
CA THR A 217 -25.48 45.83 4.33
C THR A 217 -25.49 44.48 3.60
N GLN A 218 -25.05 43.42 4.28
CA GLN A 218 -24.99 42.08 3.68
C GLN A 218 -26.38 41.58 3.23
N THR A 219 -27.42 41.97 3.96
CA THR A 219 -28.83 41.69 3.66
C THR A 219 -29.29 42.38 2.38
N GLU A 220 -28.97 43.67 2.22
CA GLU A 220 -29.33 44.43 1.01
C GLU A 220 -28.59 43.88 -0.21
N ALA A 221 -27.29 43.60 -0.07
CA ALA A 221 -26.50 42.98 -1.13
C ALA A 221 -27.09 41.63 -1.57
N TYR A 222 -27.58 40.82 -0.63
CA TYR A 222 -28.23 39.54 -0.96
C TYR A 222 -29.56 39.71 -1.71
N ILE A 223 -30.36 40.72 -1.33
CA ILE A 223 -31.61 41.02 -2.03
C ILE A 223 -31.30 41.49 -3.46
N CYS A 224 -30.33 42.39 -3.65
CA CYS A 224 -29.86 42.82 -4.96
C CYS A 224 -29.30 41.66 -5.80
N PHE A 225 -28.58 40.73 -5.18
CA PHE A 225 -28.09 39.54 -5.87
C PHE A 225 -29.23 38.64 -6.36
N LYS A 226 -30.26 38.44 -5.54
CA LYS A 226 -31.45 37.65 -5.87
C LYS A 226 -32.25 38.26 -7.01
N THR A 227 -32.35 39.59 -7.09
CA THR A 227 -33.05 40.28 -8.17
C THR A 227 -32.27 40.21 -9.49
N GLN A 228 -30.93 40.35 -9.44
CA GLN A 228 -30.09 40.22 -10.64
C GLN A 228 -29.94 38.78 -11.14
N HIS A 229 -30.07 37.80 -10.24
CA HIS A 229 -29.89 36.38 -10.56
C HIS A 229 -31.05 35.51 -10.04
N PRO A 230 -32.27 35.65 -10.60
CA PRO A 230 -33.45 34.93 -10.12
C PRO A 230 -33.32 33.40 -10.27
N ASN A 231 -32.57 32.93 -11.28
CA ASN A 231 -32.38 31.52 -11.56
C ASN A 231 -31.43 30.82 -10.58
N MET A 232 -30.69 31.56 -9.75
CA MET A 232 -29.77 30.98 -8.77
C MET A 232 -30.45 30.79 -7.41
N SER A 233 -30.73 29.53 -7.08
CA SER A 233 -31.21 29.15 -5.75
C SER A 233 -30.05 29.03 -4.76
N ILE A 234 -29.65 30.17 -4.18
CA ILE A 234 -28.63 30.25 -3.12
C ILE A 234 -29.29 30.80 -1.86
N SER A 235 -28.92 30.26 -0.69
CA SER A 235 -29.37 30.79 0.60
C SER A 235 -28.47 31.91 1.11
N GLN A 236 -29.04 32.84 1.87
CA GLN A 236 -28.34 34.01 2.41
C GLN A 236 -27.06 33.63 3.19
N ARG A 237 -27.14 32.64 4.08
CA ARG A 237 -25.97 32.16 4.86
C ARG A 237 -24.81 31.71 3.98
N ILE A 238 -25.09 31.12 2.83
CA ILE A 238 -24.06 30.65 1.91
C ILE A 238 -23.44 31.82 1.15
N PHE A 239 -24.27 32.78 0.74
CA PHE A 239 -23.84 34.00 0.08
C PHE A 239 -22.92 34.85 0.97
N GLU A 240 -23.29 35.08 2.24
CA GLU A 240 -22.48 35.82 3.22
C GLU A 240 -21.14 35.13 3.52
N LYS A 241 -21.16 33.80 3.63
CA LYS A 241 -19.95 33.00 3.88
C LYS A 241 -18.93 33.10 2.74
N ALA A 242 -19.36 33.43 1.53
CA ALA A 242 -18.47 33.62 0.39
C ALA A 242 -17.55 34.83 0.57
N VAL A 243 -18.01 35.89 1.26
CA VAL A 243 -17.22 37.09 1.58
C VAL A 243 -16.14 36.79 2.61
N LEU A 244 -16.53 36.12 3.70
CA LEU A 244 -15.66 35.92 4.86
C LEU A 244 -14.47 34.99 4.60
N ARG A 245 -14.53 34.15 3.57
CA ARG A 245 -13.45 33.20 3.23
C ARG A 245 -12.22 33.84 2.57
N LYS A 246 -12.24 35.14 2.25
CA LYS A 246 -11.04 35.89 1.84
C LYS A 246 -10.34 36.64 2.97
N ALA A 247 -10.93 36.68 4.17
CA ALA A 247 -10.34 37.39 5.31
C ALA A 247 -9.31 36.55 6.11
N CYS A 248 -9.08 35.28 5.73
CA CYS A 248 -8.10 34.38 6.35
C CYS A 248 -7.12 33.83 5.31
#